data_AF-A0A1R4IFF5-F1
#
_entry.id   AF-A0A1R4IFF5-F1
#
_cell.length_a   1.000
_cell.length_b   1.000
_cell.length_c   1.000
_cell.angle_alpha   90.00
_cell.angle_beta   90.00
_cell.angle_gamma   90.00
#
_symmetry.space_group_name_H-M   'P 1'
#
loop_
_entity.id
_entity.type
_entity.pdbx_description
1 polymer ?
#
loop_
_entity_poly.entity_id
_entity_poly.type
_entity_poly.pdbx_seq_one_letter_code
_entity_poly.pdbx_strand_id
1 'polypeptide(L)'
;MKEQEIQTILKDQQDILVHMNEQLHRIEQQKPEIPQIKDYSAELAHISGQLERLLADDLLTGLKESVRQQAIAGSNLVTAIGDQQAMQETLIREMPQKIKVDVQHRLTGRQRPYIIAGAVLFLVAVFSLFASIQLWRDNSALHGSDVKLRTVRLIYPHVFLDVDSMYYLGPKKLATWVVQEEARLFAITKAEEAARQSNEQAERATERLKRLKEQKDIN
;
A
#
# COMPACT_ATOMS: atom_id res chain seq x y z
N MET A 1 0.31 -28.96 33.36
CA MET A 1 0.70 -27.55 33.51
C MET A 1 -0.49 -26.69 33.17
N LYS A 2 -0.85 -25.74 34.05
CA LYS A 2 -2.09 -24.96 33.94
C LYS A 2 -1.86 -23.79 32.97
N GLU A 3 -2.83 -23.49 32.10
CA GLU A 3 -2.75 -22.40 31.12
C GLU A 3 -2.39 -21.03 31.73
N GLN A 4 -2.68 -20.84 33.02
CA GLN A 4 -2.30 -19.65 33.80
C GLN A 4 -0.79 -19.51 33.99
N GLU A 5 -0.05 -20.61 34.18
CA GLU A 5 1.41 -20.59 34.36
C GLU A 5 2.12 -20.18 33.05
N ILE A 6 1.57 -20.59 31.91
CA ILE A 6 2.09 -20.24 30.58
C ILE A 6 1.90 -18.74 30.31
N GLN A 7 0.76 -18.17 30.72
CA GLN A 7 0.51 -16.74 30.56
C GLN A 7 1.38 -15.88 31.48
N THR A 8 1.65 -16.34 32.70
CA THR A 8 2.57 -15.62 33.61
C THR A 8 3.99 -15.62 33.08
N ILE A 9 4.48 -16.76 32.56
CA ILE A 9 5.82 -16.85 31.97
C ILE A 9 5.95 -15.96 30.72
N LEU A 10 4.92 -15.93 29.87
CA LEU A 10 4.93 -15.10 28.66
C LEU A 10 4.95 -13.60 28.98
N LYS A 11 4.22 -13.20 30.03
CA LYS A 11 4.19 -11.81 30.50
C LYS A 11 5.54 -11.39 31.09
N ASP A 12 6.16 -12.28 31.86
CA ASP A 12 7.47 -12.05 32.47
C ASP A 12 8.56 -11.91 31.39
N GLN A 13 8.53 -12.75 30.35
CA GLN A 13 9.43 -12.63 29.19
C GLN A 13 9.23 -11.32 28.41
N GLN A 14 7.99 -10.83 28.31
CA GLN A 14 7.69 -9.59 27.63
C GLN A 14 8.19 -8.37 28.41
N ASP A 15 8.07 -8.37 29.75
CA ASP A 15 8.61 -7.31 30.61
C ASP A 15 10.15 -7.26 30.54
N ILE A 16 10.82 -8.42 30.51
CA ILE A 16 12.28 -8.49 30.34
C ILE A 16 12.72 -7.86 29.02
N LEU A 17 12.00 -8.14 27.91
CA LEU A 17 12.31 -7.58 26.60
C LEU A 17 12.11 -6.07 26.54
N VAL A 18 11.04 -5.55 27.17
CA VAL A 18 10.79 -4.11 27.25
C VAL A 18 11.89 -3.42 28.05
N HIS A 19 12.27 -4.00 29.19
CA HIS A 19 13.34 -3.47 30.02
C HIS A 19 14.70 -3.51 29.31
N MET A 20 15.00 -4.57 28.55
CA MET A 20 16.22 -4.63 27.74
C MET A 20 16.24 -3.58 26.63
N ASN A 21 15.10 -3.35 25.97
CA ASN A 21 15.00 -2.32 24.93
C ASN A 21 15.17 -0.91 25.51
N GLU A 22 14.63 -0.68 26.70
CA GLU A 22 14.80 0.59 27.42
C GLU A 22 16.27 0.80 27.85
N GLN A 23 16.96 -0.26 28.30
CA GLN A 23 18.39 -0.22 28.59
C GLN A 23 19.23 0.05 27.34
N LEU A 24 18.93 -0.61 26.22
CA LEU A 24 19.57 -0.35 24.92
C LEU A 24 19.38 1.09 24.47
N HIS A 25 18.17 1.63 24.62
CA HIS A 25 17.89 3.02 24.27
C HIS A 25 18.61 4.01 25.18
N ARG A 26 18.77 3.70 26.48
CA ARG A 26 19.58 4.50 27.40
C ARG A 26 21.07 4.46 27.04
N ILE A 27 21.60 3.29 26.64
CA ILE A 27 23.00 3.15 26.18
C ILE A 27 23.21 3.91 24.86
N GLU A 28 22.22 3.91 23.97
CA GLU A 28 22.27 4.62 22.69
C GLU A 28 22.17 6.15 22.87
N GLN A 29 21.36 6.63 23.83
CA GLN A 29 21.29 8.04 24.19
C GLN A 29 22.50 8.53 25.01
N GLN A 30 23.19 7.64 25.72
CA GLN A 30 24.42 7.94 26.45
C GLN A 30 25.69 7.81 25.60
N LYS A 31 25.57 7.70 24.28
CA LYS A 31 26.71 7.78 23.37
C LYS A 31 27.08 9.25 23.18
N PRO A 32 28.09 9.83 23.87
CA PRO A 32 28.69 11.05 23.36
C PRO A 32 29.24 10.70 21.97
N GLU A 33 28.91 11.53 20.98
CA GLU A 33 29.66 11.60 19.73
C GLU A 33 31.14 11.51 20.09
N ILE A 34 31.82 10.44 19.66
CA ILE A 34 33.27 10.30 19.85
C ILE A 34 33.88 11.51 19.15
N PRO A 35 34.38 12.54 19.87
CA PRO A 35 35.20 13.53 19.21
C PRO A 35 36.46 12.77 18.84
N GLN A 36 36.86 12.89 17.58
CA GLN A 36 38.13 12.37 17.06
C GLN A 36 39.20 12.44 18.15
N ILE A 37 39.81 11.30 18.46
CA ILE A 37 40.88 11.20 19.45
C ILE A 37 41.98 12.17 18.99
N LYS A 38 41.96 13.38 19.57
CA LYS A 38 43.04 14.34 19.40
C LYS A 38 44.25 13.69 20.07
N ASP A 39 45.36 13.56 19.35
CA ASP A 39 46.58 12.98 19.90
C ASP A 39 47.13 13.89 21.00
N TYR A 40 46.67 13.67 22.24
CA TYR A 40 47.12 14.37 23.44
C TYR A 40 48.57 14.02 23.82
N SER A 41 49.21 13.11 23.08
CA SER A 41 50.60 12.69 23.32
C SER A 41 51.59 13.86 23.28
N ALA A 42 51.34 14.90 22.47
CA ALA A 42 52.19 16.10 22.43
C ALA A 42 51.98 17.02 23.65
N GLU A 43 50.74 17.13 24.14
CA GLU A 43 50.41 17.90 25.34
C GLU A 43 50.91 17.19 26.61
N LEU A 44 50.81 15.85 26.67
CA LEU A 44 51.37 15.05 27.76
C LEU A 44 52.91 15.12 27.81
N ALA A 45 53.59 15.16 26.66
CA ALA A 45 55.04 15.38 26.62
C ALA A 45 55.44 16.78 27.13
N HIS A 46 54.64 17.80 26.80
CA HIS A 46 54.85 19.17 27.30
C HIS A 46 54.64 19.27 28.82
N ILE A 47 53.58 18.64 29.36
CA ILE A 47 53.30 18.60 30.79
C ILE A 47 54.38 17.81 31.53
N SER A 48 54.85 16.69 30.95
CA SER A 48 55.97 15.91 31.51
C SER A 48 57.26 16.73 31.59
N GLY A 49 57.60 17.49 30.54
CA GLY A 49 58.78 18.35 30.53
C GLY A 49 58.69 19.55 31.49
N GLN A 50 57.49 20.08 31.75
CA GLN A 50 57.28 21.10 32.77
C GLN A 50 57.38 20.52 34.19
N LEU A 51 56.90 19.29 34.42
CA LEU A 51 57.06 18.59 35.69
C LEU A 51 58.54 18.33 35.98
N GLU A 52 59.32 17.91 34.98
CA GLU A 52 60.75 17.62 35.13
C GLU A 52 61.57 18.86 35.53
N ARG A 53 61.18 20.05 35.06
CA ARG A 53 61.80 21.32 35.48
C ARG A 53 61.39 21.77 36.89
N LEU A 54 60.17 21.42 37.33
CA LEU A 54 59.68 21.68 38.70
C LEU A 54 60.21 20.67 39.73
N LEU A 55 60.69 19.51 39.29
CA LEU A 55 61.23 18.44 40.13
C LEU A 55 62.72 18.60 40.48
N ALA A 56 63.33 19.77 40.22
CA ALA A 56 64.70 20.05 40.64
C ALA A 56 64.85 20.32 42.15
N ASP A 57 63.73 20.47 42.89
CA ASP A 57 63.72 20.64 44.33
C ASP A 57 63.13 19.43 45.09
N ASP A 58 63.74 19.17 46.23
CA ASP A 58 63.69 18.05 47.16
C ASP A 58 62.28 17.61 47.63
N LEU A 59 61.47 17.02 46.75
CA LEU A 59 60.16 16.41 47.09
C LEU A 59 59.83 15.19 46.20
N LEU A 60 60.86 14.45 45.81
CA LEU A 60 60.88 13.64 44.58
C LEU A 60 60.60 12.13 44.75
N THR A 61 60.46 11.59 45.96
CA THR A 61 60.27 10.13 46.14
C THR A 61 58.80 9.70 46.18
N GLY A 62 57.96 10.42 46.92
CA GLY A 62 56.53 10.07 47.03
C GLY A 62 55.74 10.32 45.74
N LEU A 63 56.00 11.42 45.05
CA LEU A 63 55.28 11.78 43.82
C LEU A 63 55.69 10.88 42.65
N LYS A 64 56.98 10.56 42.52
CA LYS A 64 57.49 9.66 41.48
C LYS A 64 56.92 8.26 41.60
N GLU A 65 56.76 7.75 42.83
CA GLU A 65 56.15 6.43 43.05
C GLU A 65 54.65 6.43 42.75
N SER A 66 53.94 7.50 43.11
CA SER A 66 52.50 7.63 42.79
C SER A 66 52.23 7.71 41.28
N VAL A 67 53.05 8.45 40.53
CA VAL A 67 52.95 8.53 39.06
C VAL A 67 53.31 7.20 38.41
N ARG A 68 54.28 6.46 38.96
CA ARG A 68 54.65 5.13 38.48
C ARG A 68 53.54 4.11 38.74
N GLN A 69 52.92 4.12 39.91
CA GLN A 69 51.74 3.29 40.20
C GLN A 69 50.57 3.62 39.28
N GLN A 70 50.31 4.91 39.02
CA GLN A 70 49.26 5.32 38.11
C GLN A 70 49.55 4.92 36.66
N ALA A 71 50.81 4.97 36.22
CA ALA A 71 51.22 4.49 34.91
C ALA A 71 51.06 2.97 34.76
N ILE A 72 51.38 2.20 35.81
CA ILE A 72 51.18 0.74 35.83
C ILE A 72 49.69 0.38 35.88
N ALA A 73 48.89 1.11 36.66
CA ALA A 73 47.44 0.94 36.68
C ALA A 73 46.83 1.31 35.32
N GLY A 74 47.32 2.38 34.68
CA GLY A 74 46.95 2.78 33.34
C GLY A 74 47.32 1.73 32.28
N SER A 75 48.52 1.15 32.35
CA SER A 75 48.92 0.09 31.42
C SER A 75 48.08 -1.18 31.59
N ASN A 76 47.75 -1.54 32.84
CA ASN A 76 46.91 -2.69 33.14
C ASN A 76 45.45 -2.49 32.71
N LEU A 77 44.95 -1.25 32.77
CA LEU A 77 43.63 -0.90 32.25
C LEU A 77 43.61 -0.95 30.71
N VAL A 78 44.66 -0.46 30.05
CA VAL A 78 44.78 -0.52 28.59
C VAL A 78 44.84 -1.96 28.09
N THR A 79 45.59 -2.85 28.77
CA THR A 79 45.61 -4.27 28.42
C THR A 79 44.27 -4.95 28.69
N ALA A 80 43.61 -4.66 29.82
CA ALA A 80 42.27 -5.20 30.10
C ALA A 80 41.22 -4.73 29.09
N ILE A 81 41.29 -3.47 28.63
CA ILE A 81 40.43 -2.94 27.57
C ILE A 81 40.73 -3.64 26.24
N GLY A 82 42.00 -3.87 25.91
CA GLY A 82 42.41 -4.61 24.72
C GLY A 82 41.89 -6.05 24.71
N ASP A 83 42.01 -6.75 25.83
CA ASP A 83 41.50 -8.12 25.99
C ASP A 83 39.97 -8.16 25.89
N GLN A 84 39.27 -7.18 26.47
CA GLN A 84 37.81 -7.07 26.37
C GLN A 84 37.33 -6.77 24.95
N GLN A 85 38.09 -5.97 24.19
CA GLN A 85 37.81 -5.71 22.77
C GLN A 85 38.03 -6.96 21.92
N ALA A 86 39.12 -7.70 22.14
CA ALA A 86 39.36 -8.97 21.44
C ALA A 86 38.26 -10.01 21.76
N MET A 87 37.81 -10.05 23.01
CA MET A 87 36.69 -10.90 23.43
C MET A 87 35.36 -10.45 22.79
N GLN A 88 35.11 -9.15 22.65
CA GLN A 88 33.93 -8.65 21.93
C GLN A 88 33.98 -8.96 20.44
N GLU A 89 35.13 -8.82 19.78
CA GLU A 89 35.27 -9.14 18.37
C GLU A 89 35.05 -10.64 18.10
N THR A 90 35.52 -11.52 18.99
CA THR A 90 35.27 -12.95 18.88
C THR A 90 33.78 -13.28 19.10
N LEU A 91 33.13 -12.68 20.10
CA LEU A 91 31.68 -12.85 20.31
C LEU A 91 30.84 -12.32 19.14
N ILE A 92 31.20 -11.17 18.55
CA ILE A 92 30.52 -10.60 17.39
C ILE A 92 30.73 -11.47 16.15
N ARG A 93 31.92 -12.06 16.00
CA ARG A 93 32.23 -12.99 14.90
C ARG A 93 31.50 -14.33 15.02
N GLU A 94 31.24 -14.78 16.24
CA GLU A 94 30.45 -16.00 16.52
C GLU A 94 28.93 -15.77 16.49
N MET A 95 28.46 -14.51 16.50
CA MET A 95 27.04 -14.23 16.31
C MET A 95 26.59 -14.66 14.90
N PRO A 96 25.50 -15.46 14.78
CA PRO A 96 25.00 -15.87 13.49
C PRO A 96 24.48 -14.65 12.71
N GLN A 97 25.20 -14.26 11.64
CA GLN A 97 24.87 -13.13 10.76
C GLN A 97 23.47 -13.21 10.11
N LYS A 98 22.79 -14.35 10.20
CA LYS A 98 21.46 -14.57 9.64
C LYS A 98 20.61 -15.33 10.63
N ILE A 99 19.91 -14.61 11.49
CA ILE A 99 18.69 -15.14 12.11
C ILE A 99 17.73 -15.33 10.93
N LYS A 100 17.62 -16.57 10.42
CA LYS A 100 16.52 -16.95 9.53
C LYS A 100 15.26 -16.89 10.38
N VAL A 101 14.65 -15.70 10.46
CA VAL A 101 13.32 -15.55 11.01
C VAL A 101 12.38 -16.14 9.97
N ASP A 102 12.09 -17.44 10.13
CA ASP A 102 10.96 -18.06 9.43
C ASP A 102 9.70 -17.44 10.04
N VAL A 103 9.20 -16.36 9.42
CA VAL A 103 7.95 -15.73 9.82
C VAL A 103 6.83 -16.66 9.40
N GLN A 104 6.61 -17.70 10.20
CA GLN A 104 5.41 -18.51 10.10
C GLN A 104 4.25 -17.62 10.52
N HIS A 105 3.46 -17.16 9.56
CA HIS A 105 2.15 -16.56 9.83
C HIS A 105 1.22 -17.64 10.39
N ARG A 106 1.44 -17.99 11.65
CA ARG A 106 0.62 -18.92 12.39
C ARG A 106 -0.67 -18.17 12.75
N LEU A 107 -1.61 -18.20 11.81
CA LEU A 107 -3.00 -17.82 11.99
C LEU A 107 -3.58 -18.66 13.13
N THR A 108 -3.37 -18.16 14.34
CA THR A 108 -3.78 -18.80 15.58
C THR A 108 -5.30 -18.86 15.57
N GLY A 109 -5.88 -20.02 15.90
CA GLY A 109 -7.30 -20.33 15.66
C GLY A 109 -8.32 -19.28 16.16
N ARG A 110 -7.94 -18.46 17.13
CA ARG A 110 -8.73 -17.35 17.69
C ARG A 110 -8.95 -16.17 16.72
N GLN A 111 -8.14 -16.01 15.67
CA GLN A 111 -8.28 -14.95 14.65
C GLN A 111 -9.15 -15.35 13.46
N ARG A 112 -9.40 -16.65 13.26
CA ARG A 112 -10.23 -17.18 12.17
C ARG A 112 -11.63 -16.55 12.08
N PRO A 113 -12.40 -16.38 13.18
CA PRO A 113 -13.74 -15.79 13.08
C PRO A 113 -13.69 -14.31 12.66
N TYR A 114 -12.65 -13.56 13.04
CA TYR A 114 -12.51 -12.16 12.64
C TYR A 114 -12.17 -12.01 11.16
N ILE A 115 -11.36 -12.91 10.61
CA ILE A 115 -11.03 -12.91 9.17
C ILE A 115 -12.26 -13.31 8.35
N ILE A 116 -13.02 -14.30 8.81
CA ILE A 116 -14.28 -14.70 8.17
C ILE A 116 -15.29 -13.54 8.24
N ALA A 117 -15.43 -12.90 9.41
CA ALA A 117 -16.30 -11.73 9.56
C ALA A 117 -15.86 -10.57 8.66
N GLY A 118 -14.57 -10.30 8.55
CA GLY A 118 -14.01 -9.29 7.65
C GLY A 118 -14.28 -9.61 6.18
N ALA A 119 -14.13 -10.87 5.77
CA ALA A 119 -14.44 -11.31 4.41
C ALA A 119 -15.94 -11.17 4.10
N VAL A 120 -16.82 -11.52 5.04
CA VAL A 120 -18.26 -11.34 4.90
C VAL A 120 -18.62 -9.86 4.80
N LEU A 121 -18.04 -9.02 5.67
CA LEU A 121 -18.28 -7.59 5.67
C LEU A 121 -17.81 -6.94 4.36
N PHE A 122 -16.66 -7.37 3.85
CA PHE A 122 -16.15 -6.93 2.56
C PHE A 122 -17.08 -7.33 1.41
N LEU A 123 -17.56 -8.58 1.40
CA LEU A 123 -18.54 -9.02 0.40
C LEU A 123 -19.81 -8.18 0.46
N VAL A 124 -20.37 -7.94 1.66
CA VAL A 124 -21.55 -7.10 1.85
C VAL A 124 -21.31 -5.69 1.33
N ALA A 125 -20.14 -5.10 1.61
CA ALA A 125 -19.78 -3.77 1.11
C ALA A 125 -19.70 -3.75 -0.42
N VAL A 126 -19.07 -4.74 -1.05
CA VAL A 126 -18.97 -4.85 -2.51
C VAL A 126 -20.36 -5.01 -3.14
N PHE A 127 -21.21 -5.89 -2.61
CA PHE A 127 -22.58 -6.06 -3.10
C PHE A 127 -23.41 -4.80 -2.91
N SER A 128 -23.27 -4.11 -1.78
CA SER A 128 -23.94 -2.84 -1.52
C SER A 128 -23.50 -1.76 -2.50
N LEU A 129 -22.20 -1.66 -2.79
CA LEU A 129 -21.68 -0.68 -3.73
C LEU A 129 -22.16 -0.99 -5.15
N PHE A 130 -22.10 -2.26 -5.55
CA PHE A 130 -22.58 -2.72 -6.84
C PHE A 130 -24.07 -2.42 -7.03
N ALA A 131 -24.91 -2.76 -6.03
CA ALA A 131 -26.33 -2.46 -6.05
C ALA A 131 -26.57 -0.95 -6.12
N SER A 132 -25.82 -0.13 -5.36
CA SER A 132 -25.93 1.32 -5.39
C SER A 132 -25.63 1.90 -6.78
N ILE A 133 -24.56 1.44 -7.43
CA ILE A 133 -24.20 1.87 -8.79
C ILE A 133 -25.28 1.45 -9.79
N GLN A 134 -25.78 0.23 -9.68
CA GLN A 134 -26.81 -0.29 -10.58
C GLN A 134 -28.12 0.51 -10.42
N LEU A 135 -28.54 0.76 -9.18
CA LEU A 135 -29.69 1.61 -8.86
C LEU A 135 -29.50 3.05 -9.33
N TRP A 136 -28.31 3.64 -9.18
CA TRP A 136 -28.04 5.00 -9.65
C TRP A 136 -28.16 5.10 -11.18
N ARG A 137 -27.63 4.10 -11.91
CA ARG A 137 -27.72 4.04 -13.37
C ARG A 137 -29.16 3.88 -13.83
N ASP A 138 -29.90 2.97 -13.21
CA ASP A 138 -31.30 2.72 -13.57
C ASP A 138 -32.19 3.92 -13.21
N ASN A 139 -31.94 4.57 -12.07
CA ASN A 139 -32.61 5.81 -11.68
C ASN A 139 -32.31 6.96 -12.66
N SER A 140 -31.07 7.10 -13.11
CA SER A 140 -30.69 8.10 -14.11
C SER A 140 -31.38 7.85 -15.46
N ALA A 141 -31.48 6.59 -15.88
CA ALA A 141 -32.22 6.19 -17.08
C ALA A 141 -33.73 6.46 -16.94
N LEU A 142 -34.29 6.20 -15.76
CA LEU A 142 -35.69 6.47 -15.44
C LEU A 142 -35.99 7.97 -15.45
N HIS A 143 -35.11 8.80 -14.86
CA HIS A 143 -35.25 10.25 -14.88
C HIS A 143 -35.20 10.81 -16.31
N GLY A 144 -34.29 10.30 -17.15
CA GLY A 144 -34.25 10.67 -18.56
C GLY A 144 -35.53 10.27 -19.32
N SER A 145 -36.14 9.15 -18.96
CA SER A 145 -37.39 8.66 -19.55
C SER A 145 -38.61 9.45 -19.05
N ASP A 146 -38.63 9.87 -17.77
CA ASP A 146 -39.72 10.68 -17.20
C ASP A 146 -39.89 12.01 -17.93
N VAL A 147 -38.77 12.71 -18.18
CA VAL A 147 -38.81 13.99 -18.91
C VAL A 147 -39.37 13.80 -20.33
N LYS A 148 -38.96 12.73 -21.02
CA LYS A 148 -39.49 12.40 -22.36
C LYS A 148 -40.98 12.08 -22.31
N LEU A 149 -41.41 11.24 -21.37
CA LEU A 149 -42.83 10.86 -21.20
C LEU A 149 -43.69 12.08 -20.86
N ARG A 150 -43.24 12.96 -19.96
CA ARG A 150 -43.92 14.21 -19.61
C ARG A 150 -44.04 15.14 -20.81
N THR A 151 -43.00 15.19 -21.65
CA THR A 151 -43.00 15.98 -22.89
C THR A 151 -44.03 15.44 -23.89
N VAL A 152 -44.07 14.12 -24.12
CA VAL A 152 -45.08 13.49 -24.99
C VAL A 152 -46.48 13.71 -24.44
N ARG A 153 -46.68 13.60 -23.12
CA ARG A 153 -47.97 13.89 -22.47
C ARG A 153 -48.42 15.34 -22.70
N LEU A 154 -47.49 16.30 -22.71
CA LEU A 154 -47.80 17.72 -22.95
C LEU A 154 -48.10 18.01 -24.42
N ILE A 155 -47.34 17.43 -25.36
CA ILE A 155 -47.49 17.71 -26.80
C ILE A 155 -48.67 16.93 -27.39
N TYR A 156 -48.86 15.68 -26.96
CA TYR A 156 -49.87 14.75 -27.49
C TYR A 156 -50.70 14.13 -26.35
N PRO A 157 -51.52 14.94 -25.63
CA PRO A 157 -52.25 14.47 -24.46
C PRO A 157 -53.24 13.35 -24.79
N HIS A 158 -53.93 13.41 -25.94
CA HIS A 158 -54.89 12.39 -26.34
C HIS A 158 -54.24 11.02 -26.57
N VAL A 159 -53.11 10.98 -27.30
CA VAL A 159 -52.36 9.73 -27.54
C VAL A 159 -51.86 9.15 -26.23
N PHE A 160 -51.37 10.01 -25.33
CA PHE A 160 -50.92 9.56 -24.02
C PHE A 160 -52.06 8.92 -23.22
N LEU A 161 -53.25 9.54 -23.19
CA LEU A 161 -54.42 9.01 -22.48
C LEU A 161 -54.88 7.66 -23.05
N ASP A 162 -54.86 7.51 -24.37
CA ASP A 162 -55.22 6.25 -25.01
C ASP A 162 -54.25 5.13 -24.62
N VAL A 163 -52.93 5.40 -24.65
CA VAL A 163 -51.91 4.46 -24.22
C VAL A 163 -52.06 4.11 -22.73
N ASP A 164 -52.33 5.11 -21.88
CA ASP A 164 -52.56 4.93 -20.45
C ASP A 164 -53.80 4.06 -20.19
N SER A 165 -54.87 4.27 -20.97
CA SER A 165 -56.08 3.44 -20.91
C SER A 165 -55.81 1.99 -21.33
N MET A 166 -55.03 1.78 -22.40
CA MET A 166 -54.62 0.44 -22.83
C MET A 166 -53.74 -0.25 -21.79
N TYR A 167 -52.85 0.51 -21.15
CA TYR A 167 -52.00 -0.01 -20.08
C TYR A 167 -52.85 -0.42 -18.86
N TYR A 168 -53.80 0.42 -18.45
CA TYR A 168 -54.71 0.13 -17.34
C TYR A 168 -55.55 -1.14 -17.59
N LEU A 169 -56.07 -1.29 -18.82
CA LEU A 169 -56.89 -2.43 -19.20
C LEU A 169 -56.11 -3.75 -19.29
N GLY A 170 -54.81 -3.71 -19.59
CA GLY A 170 -54.05 -4.93 -19.83
C GLY A 170 -52.54 -4.71 -19.94
N PRO A 171 -51.83 -4.50 -18.82
CA PRO A 171 -50.42 -4.11 -18.85
C PRO A 171 -49.52 -5.19 -19.47
N LYS A 172 -49.81 -6.47 -19.18
CA LYS A 172 -49.06 -7.59 -19.76
C LYS A 172 -49.25 -7.72 -21.28
N LYS A 173 -50.47 -7.51 -21.76
CA LYS A 173 -50.79 -7.60 -23.20
C LYS A 173 -50.13 -6.46 -23.96
N LEU A 174 -50.20 -5.25 -23.42
CA LEU A 174 -49.55 -4.09 -24.01
C LEU A 174 -48.03 -4.26 -24.05
N ALA A 175 -47.41 -4.76 -22.99
CA ALA A 175 -45.97 -5.02 -22.97
C ALA A 175 -45.54 -6.03 -24.07
N THR A 176 -46.28 -7.14 -24.23
CA THR A 176 -45.98 -8.12 -25.29
C THR A 176 -46.17 -7.52 -26.68
N TRP A 177 -47.25 -6.75 -26.89
CA TRP A 177 -47.53 -6.09 -28.16
C TRP A 177 -46.44 -5.07 -28.52
N VAL A 178 -46.03 -4.22 -27.57
CA VAL A 178 -44.95 -3.24 -27.77
C VAL A 178 -43.65 -3.93 -28.19
N VAL A 179 -43.23 -4.97 -27.48
CA VAL A 179 -42.00 -5.71 -27.81
C VAL A 179 -42.06 -6.30 -29.23
N GLN A 180 -43.22 -6.82 -29.63
CA GLN A 180 -43.40 -7.36 -30.97
C GLN A 180 -43.33 -6.27 -32.05
N GLU A 181 -44.02 -5.14 -31.83
CA GLU A 181 -44.06 -4.06 -32.81
C GLU A 181 -42.71 -3.33 -32.91
N GLU A 182 -41.99 -3.15 -31.80
CA GLU A 182 -40.62 -2.64 -31.78
C GLU A 182 -39.67 -3.55 -32.57
N ALA A 183 -39.76 -4.87 -32.39
CA ALA A 183 -38.94 -5.83 -33.14
C ALA A 183 -39.25 -5.77 -34.65
N ARG A 184 -40.53 -5.62 -34.99
CA ARG A 184 -40.97 -5.47 -36.39
C ARG A 184 -40.45 -4.17 -37.00
N LEU A 185 -40.60 -3.04 -36.32
CA LEU A 185 -40.10 -1.74 -36.79
C LEU A 185 -38.58 -1.77 -36.95
N PHE A 186 -37.86 -2.34 -35.99
CA PHE A 186 -36.41 -2.50 -36.07
C PHE A 186 -35.98 -3.31 -37.29
N ALA A 187 -36.68 -4.42 -37.60
CA ALA A 187 -36.40 -5.22 -38.78
C ALA A 187 -36.64 -4.44 -40.09
N ILE A 188 -37.71 -3.65 -40.16
CA ILE A 188 -38.02 -2.81 -41.32
C ILE A 188 -36.96 -1.73 -41.50
N THR A 189 -36.61 -0.99 -40.43
CA THR A 189 -35.59 0.07 -40.48
C THR A 189 -34.24 -0.51 -40.91
N LYS A 190 -33.85 -1.66 -40.36
CA LYS A 190 -32.60 -2.32 -40.75
C LYS A 190 -32.61 -2.78 -42.21
N ALA A 191 -33.75 -3.28 -42.71
CA ALA A 191 -33.89 -3.65 -44.11
C ALA A 191 -33.84 -2.42 -45.03
N GLU A 192 -34.45 -1.30 -44.63
CA GLU A 192 -34.40 -0.04 -45.36
C GLU A 192 -32.97 0.53 -45.40
N GLU A 193 -32.27 0.54 -44.27
CA GLU A 193 -30.87 0.96 -44.21
C GLU A 193 -29.97 0.10 -45.08
N ALA A 194 -30.15 -1.23 -45.07
CA ALA A 194 -29.41 -2.14 -45.93
C ALA A 194 -29.72 -1.89 -47.42
N ALA A 195 -30.98 -1.62 -47.77
CA ALA A 195 -31.37 -1.27 -49.14
C ALA A 195 -30.74 0.06 -49.58
N ARG A 196 -30.73 1.07 -48.71
CA ARG A 196 -30.05 2.36 -48.97
C ARG A 196 -28.56 2.16 -49.21
N GLN A 197 -27.88 1.42 -48.34
CA GLN A 197 -26.46 1.11 -48.51
C GLN A 197 -26.17 0.34 -49.81
N SER A 198 -27.02 -0.63 -50.16
CA SER A 198 -26.90 -1.37 -51.41
C SER A 198 -27.07 -0.46 -52.63
N ASN A 199 -28.07 0.43 -52.61
CA ASN A 199 -28.29 1.38 -53.69
C ASN A 199 -27.13 2.36 -53.85
N GLU A 200 -26.60 2.91 -52.75
CA GLU A 200 -25.42 3.79 -52.79
C GLU A 200 -24.19 3.07 -53.36
N GLN A 201 -23.99 1.80 -53.02
CA GLN A 201 -22.88 1.01 -53.57
C GLN A 201 -23.08 0.73 -55.07
N ALA A 202 -24.30 0.41 -55.49
CA ALA A 202 -24.65 0.22 -56.89
C ALA A 202 -24.43 1.51 -57.71
N GLU A 203 -24.88 2.66 -57.20
CA GLU A 203 -24.64 3.96 -57.84
C GLU A 203 -23.14 4.24 -57.99
N ARG A 204 -22.35 4.12 -56.91
CA ARG A 204 -20.89 4.29 -56.96
C ARG A 204 -20.21 3.32 -57.93
N ALA A 205 -20.70 2.09 -58.04
CA ALA A 205 -20.19 1.12 -59.01
C ALA A 205 -20.50 1.53 -60.46
N THR A 206 -21.72 2.01 -60.73
CA THR A 206 -22.10 2.50 -62.07
C THR A 206 -21.31 3.74 -62.48
N GLU A 207 -21.06 4.67 -61.54
CA GLU A 207 -20.22 5.85 -61.80
C GLU A 207 -18.79 5.45 -62.14
N ARG A 208 -18.20 4.49 -61.41
CA ARG A 208 -16.85 3.98 -61.70
C ARG A 208 -16.79 3.33 -63.08
N LEU A 209 -17.79 2.54 -63.45
CA LEU A 209 -17.86 1.93 -64.78
C LEU A 209 -17.96 2.98 -65.90
N LYS A 210 -18.75 4.03 -65.71
CA LYS A 210 -18.83 5.15 -66.67
C LYS A 210 -17.46 5.82 -66.84
N ARG A 211 -16.77 6.17 -65.75
CA ARG A 211 -15.43 6.78 -65.80
C ARG A 211 -14.41 5.89 -66.49
N LEU A 212 -14.42 4.58 -66.23
CA LEU A 212 -13.53 3.62 -66.90
C LEU A 212 -13.82 3.52 -68.40
N LYS A 213 -15.09 3.59 -68.81
CA LYS A 213 -15.48 3.57 -70.22
C LYS A 213 -15.03 4.83 -70.93
N GLU A 214 -15.24 6.00 -70.33
CA GLU A 214 -14.76 7.29 -70.86
C GLU A 214 -13.23 7.32 -71.02
N GLN A 215 -12.47 6.78 -70.05
CA GLN A 215 -11.01 6.67 -70.18
C GLN A 215 -10.56 5.71 -71.29
N LYS A 216 -11.35 4.67 -71.59
CA LYS A 216 -11.04 3.72 -72.65
C LYS A 216 -11.30 4.29 -74.05
N ASP A 217 -12.31 5.14 -74.20
CA ASP A 217 -12.65 5.75 -75.49
C ASP A 217 -11.73 6.95 -75.85
N ILE A 218 -10.91 7.43 -74.91
CA ILE A 218 -9.93 8.52 -75.10
C ILE A 218 -8.53 8.00 -75.52
N ASN A 219 -8.26 6.71 -75.34
CA ASN A 219 -7.00 6.04 -75.73
C ASN A 219 -7.17 5.21 -77.01
#